data_AF-A0A7Y8EIY0-F1
#
_entry.id   AF-A0A7Y8EIY0-F1
#
_cell.length_a   1.000
_cell.length_b   1.000
_cell.length_c   1.000
_cell.angle_alpha   90.00
_cell.angle_beta   90.00
_cell.angle_gamma   90.00
#
_symmetry.space_group_name_H-M   'P 1'
#
loop_
_entity.id
_entity.type
_entity.pdbx_description
1 polymer ?
#
loop_
_entity_poly.entity_id
_entity_poly.type
_entity_poly.pdbx_seq_one_letter_code
_entity_poly.pdbx_strand_id
1 'polypeptide(L)'
;MNILSAWRGGLLLAALAWATGQTGVHFSAITVASLAFQTVVFSFLSLLVWFWMLGRYLGSRLGVLSFMTPLFGVVFGVWLLDEILQSSFIVGSVLVLVGIVVVSGHDLFRLRMARLVKD
;
A
#
# COMPACT_ATOMS: atom_id res chain seq x y z
N MET A 1 -7.55 -10.37 7.72
CA MET A 1 -7.44 -9.03 8.33
C MET A 1 -8.79 -8.71 8.95
N ASN A 2 -8.91 -8.78 10.27
CA ASN A 2 -10.21 -8.65 10.94
C ASN A 2 -10.48 -7.15 11.16
N ILE A 3 -11.66 -6.63 10.81
CA ILE A 3 -11.95 -5.19 10.90
C ILE A 3 -11.65 -4.65 12.32
N LEU A 4 -11.87 -5.50 13.32
CA LEU A 4 -11.59 -5.27 14.74
C LEU A 4 -10.13 -4.93 15.04
N SER A 5 -9.14 -5.47 14.31
CA SER A 5 -7.72 -5.16 14.55
C SER A 5 -7.34 -3.76 14.09
N ALA A 6 -7.99 -3.23 13.05
CA ALA A 6 -7.74 -1.88 12.56
C ALA A 6 -8.27 -0.81 13.55
N TRP A 7 -9.45 -1.03 14.12
CA TRP A 7 -10.06 -0.10 15.08
C TRP A 7 -9.32 -0.05 16.43
N ARG A 8 -8.69 -1.15 16.85
CA ARG A 8 -7.97 -1.24 18.14
C ARG A 8 -6.85 -0.21 18.25
N GLY A 9 -6.03 -0.05 17.21
CA GLY A 9 -4.94 0.93 17.23
C GLY A 9 -5.45 2.37 17.39
N GLY A 10 -6.47 2.74 16.61
CA GLY A 10 -7.09 4.06 16.70
C GLY A 10 -7.73 4.34 18.06
N LEU A 11 -8.47 3.38 18.61
CA LEU A 11 -9.10 3.51 19.93
C LEU A 11 -8.06 3.58 21.06
N LEU A 12 -6.98 2.81 20.99
CA LEU A 12 -5.89 2.86 21.97
C LEU A 12 -5.18 4.23 21.94
N LEU A 13 -4.86 4.73 20.75
CA LEU A 13 -4.23 6.06 20.61
C LEU A 13 -5.16 7.18 21.07
N ALA A 14 -6.46 7.09 20.78
CA ALA A 14 -7.45 8.06 21.25
C ALA A 14 -7.61 8.05 22.78
N ALA A 15 -7.69 6.86 23.40
CA ALA A 15 -7.75 6.71 24.85
C ALA A 15 -6.48 7.25 25.54
N LEU A 16 -5.30 6.99 24.96
CA LEU A 16 -4.03 7.51 25.45
C LEU A 16 -3.94 9.04 25.33
N ALA A 17 -4.36 9.62 24.20
CA ALA A 17 -4.40 11.07 24.02
C ALA A 17 -5.34 11.74 25.04
N TRP A 18 -6.49 11.12 25.32
CA TRP A 18 -7.41 11.58 26.35
C TRP A 18 -6.81 11.46 27.76
N ALA A 19 -6.23 10.32 28.10
CA ALA A 19 -5.62 10.08 29.41
C ALA A 19 -4.39 10.96 29.69
N THR A 20 -3.64 11.34 28.65
CA THR A 20 -2.46 12.22 28.76
C THR A 20 -2.79 13.70 28.60
N GLY A 21 -4.06 14.06 28.39
CA GLY A 21 -4.50 15.45 28.17
C GLY A 21 -4.05 16.05 26.83
N GLN A 22 -3.54 15.25 25.90
CA GLN A 22 -3.04 15.68 24.58
C GLN A 22 -4.15 15.73 23.53
N THR A 23 -5.35 16.18 23.91
CA THR A 23 -6.49 16.29 22.98
C THR A 23 -6.56 17.65 22.27
N GLY A 24 -5.59 18.53 22.53
CA GLY A 24 -5.53 19.86 21.93
C GLY A 24 -5.27 19.79 20.42
N VAL A 25 -6.23 20.21 19.61
CA VAL A 25 -6.05 20.36 18.16
C VAL A 25 -5.55 21.77 17.87
N HIS A 26 -4.32 21.86 17.38
CA HIS A 26 -3.71 23.13 16.97
C HIS A 26 -3.95 23.39 15.48
N PHE A 27 -4.91 24.27 15.19
CA PHE A 27 -5.17 24.74 13.83
C PHE A 27 -4.11 25.76 13.42
N SER A 28 -3.00 25.26 12.88
CA SER A 28 -2.00 26.08 12.22
C SER A 28 -2.19 26.06 10.70
N ALA A 29 -1.66 27.06 9.99
CA ALA A 29 -1.65 27.07 8.53
C ALA A 29 -0.98 25.82 7.95
N ILE A 30 0.11 25.34 8.58
CA ILE A 30 0.75 24.07 8.22
C ILE A 30 -0.22 22.90 8.40
N THR A 31 -0.92 22.80 9.53
CA THR A 31 -1.83 21.68 9.83
C THR A 31 -2.93 21.60 8.77
N VAL A 32 -3.54 22.75 8.44
CA VAL A 32 -4.59 22.84 7.44
C VAL A 32 -4.06 22.53 6.04
N ALA A 33 -2.89 23.07 5.67
CA ALA A 33 -2.27 22.79 4.39
C ALA A 33 -1.89 21.30 4.23
N SER A 34 -1.32 20.68 5.25
CA SER A 34 -0.99 19.25 5.26
C SER A 34 -2.24 18.38 5.13
N LEU A 35 -3.32 18.70 5.86
CA LEU A 35 -4.60 17.99 5.74
C LEU A 35 -5.21 18.14 4.34
N ALA A 36 -5.18 19.36 3.78
CA ALA A 36 -5.68 19.63 2.44
C ALA A 36 -4.86 18.87 1.38
N PHE A 37 -3.53 18.89 1.48
CA PHE A 37 -2.64 18.15 0.58
C PHE A 37 -2.90 16.64 0.64
N GLN A 38 -2.98 16.07 1.84
CA GLN A 38 -3.25 14.64 2.03
C GLN A 38 -4.62 14.23 1.49
N THR A 39 -5.64 15.05 1.70
CA THR A 39 -7.02 14.74 1.31
C THR A 39 -7.22 14.92 -0.18
N VAL A 40 -6.80 16.05 -0.75
CA VAL A 40 -7.05 16.39 -2.16
C VAL A 40 -6.04 15.71 -3.08
N VAL A 41 -4.75 15.83 -2.78
CA VAL A 41 -3.70 15.38 -3.70
C VAL A 41 -3.49 13.88 -3.58
N PHE A 42 -3.26 13.36 -2.37
CA PHE A 42 -2.99 11.92 -2.22
C PHE A 42 -4.26 11.08 -2.25
N SER A 43 -5.28 11.43 -1.47
CA SER A 43 -6.45 10.54 -1.31
C SER A 43 -7.44 10.67 -2.46
N PHE A 44 -7.90 11.90 -2.75
CA PHE A 44 -8.95 12.14 -3.73
C PHE A 44 -8.49 11.80 -5.17
N LEU A 45 -7.32 12.29 -5.61
CA LEU A 45 -6.80 11.94 -6.94
C LEU A 45 -6.54 10.44 -7.06
N SER A 46 -5.97 9.78 -6.04
CA SER A 46 -5.73 8.34 -6.07
C SER A 46 -7.04 7.56 -6.20
N LEU A 47 -8.08 7.94 -5.46
CA LEU A 47 -9.39 7.29 -5.55
C LEU A 47 -10.05 7.55 -6.90
N LEU A 48 -9.95 8.77 -7.44
CA LEU A 48 -10.49 9.10 -8.76
C LEU A 48 -9.82 8.28 -9.86
N VAL A 49 -8.49 8.19 -9.84
CA VAL A 49 -7.72 7.33 -10.74
C VAL A 49 -8.11 5.87 -10.55
N TRP A 50 -8.22 5.39 -9.31
CA TRP A 50 -8.62 4.02 -9.02
C TRP A 50 -10.01 3.69 -9.57
N PHE A 51 -11.01 4.56 -9.36
CA PHE A 51 -12.35 4.37 -9.91
C PHE A 51 -12.37 4.44 -11.43
N TRP A 52 -11.62 5.37 -12.03
CA TRP A 52 -11.45 5.42 -13.48
C TRP A 52 -10.86 4.12 -14.03
N MET A 53 -9.88 3.55 -13.33
CA MET A 53 -9.24 2.29 -13.69
C MET A 53 -10.20 1.09 -13.54
N LEU A 54 -11.01 1.03 -12.48
CA LEU A 54 -12.04 0.01 -12.28
C LEU A 54 -13.04 -0.05 -13.45
N GLY A 55 -13.34 1.09 -14.08
CA GLY A 55 -14.19 1.14 -15.27
C GLY A 55 -13.53 0.66 -16.56
N ARG A 56 -12.19 0.56 -16.61
CA ARG A 56 -11.43 0.30 -17.85
C ARG A 56 -10.65 -1.02 -17.86
N TYR A 57 -10.35 -1.60 -16.70
CA TYR A 57 -9.54 -2.82 -16.57
C TYR A 57 -10.27 -3.93 -15.80
N LEU A 58 -10.02 -5.20 -16.17
CA LEU A 58 -10.55 -6.35 -15.43
C LEU A 58 -10.01 -6.36 -13.99
N GLY A 59 -10.87 -6.69 -13.01
CA GLY A 59 -10.53 -6.66 -11.58
C GLY A 59 -9.25 -7.42 -11.20
N SER A 60 -8.95 -8.53 -11.87
CA SER A 60 -7.71 -9.31 -11.65
C SER A 60 -6.44 -8.51 -12.02
N ARG A 61 -6.48 -7.70 -13.09
CA ARG A 61 -5.32 -6.92 -13.55
C ARG A 61 -5.06 -5.69 -12.67
N LEU A 62 -6.11 -5.15 -12.06
CA LEU A 62 -6.00 -4.02 -11.14
C LEU A 62 -5.46 -4.41 -9.77
N GLY A 63 -5.75 -5.62 -9.29
CA GLY A 63 -5.19 -6.14 -8.04
C GLY A 63 -3.65 -6.20 -8.04
N VAL A 64 -3.04 -6.41 -9.21
CA VAL A 64 -1.57 -6.44 -9.37
C VAL A 64 -0.93 -5.09 -9.01
N LEU A 65 -1.61 -3.96 -9.25
CA LEU A 65 -1.11 -2.63 -8.87
C LEU A 65 -0.96 -2.47 -7.36
N SER A 66 -1.89 -3.01 -6.56
CA SER A 66 -1.81 -2.96 -5.11
C SER A 66 -0.60 -3.75 -4.57
N PHE A 67 -0.19 -4.81 -5.28
CA PHE A 67 1.03 -5.54 -4.95
C PHE A 67 2.31 -4.81 -5.37
N MET A 68 2.24 -3.81 -6.25
CA MET A 68 3.39 -2.98 -6.63
C MET A 68 3.69 -1.88 -5.60
N THR A 69 2.72 -1.51 -4.75
CA THR A 69 2.87 -0.49 -3.70
C THR A 69 4.10 -0.70 -2.80
N PRO A 70 4.37 -1.89 -2.22
CA PRO A 70 5.58 -2.10 -1.43
C PRO A 70 6.86 -1.88 -2.24
N LEU A 71 6.86 -2.27 -3.52
CA LEU A 71 7.99 -2.09 -4.43
C LEU A 71 8.31 -0.61 -4.64
N PHE A 72 7.29 0.20 -4.92
CA PHE A 72 7.43 1.65 -4.98
C PHE A 72 7.91 2.24 -3.65
N GLY A 73 7.39 1.74 -2.52
CA GLY A 73 7.83 2.18 -1.18
C GLY A 73 9.33 1.98 -0.96
N VAL A 74 9.87 0.82 -1.30
CA VAL A 74 11.32 0.54 -1.19
C VAL A 74 12.13 1.40 -2.16
N VAL A 75 11.71 1.48 -3.42
CA VAL A 75 12.42 2.25 -4.45
C VAL A 75 12.47 3.73 -4.07
N PHE A 76 11.35 4.31 -3.66
CA PHE A 76 11.31 5.71 -3.21
C PHE A 76 12.06 5.94 -1.90
N GLY A 77 12.06 4.97 -0.96
CA GLY A 77 12.87 5.07 0.25
C GLY A 77 14.37 5.14 -0.05
N VAL A 78 14.88 4.29 -0.94
CA VAL A 78 16.29 4.32 -1.34
C VAL A 78 16.61 5.55 -2.18
N TRP A 79 15.76 5.88 -3.15
CA TRP A 79 16.04 6.95 -4.11
C TRP A 79 15.87 8.36 -3.53
N LEU A 80 14.88 8.56 -2.65
CA LEU A 80 14.51 9.88 -2.16
C LEU A 80 15.04 10.17 -0.74
N LEU A 81 15.23 9.13 0.08
CA LEU A 81 15.71 9.25 1.46
C LEU A 81 17.14 8.70 1.65
N ASP A 82 17.78 8.19 0.60
CA ASP A 82 19.11 7.55 0.64
C ASP A 82 19.22 6.44 1.71
N GLU A 83 18.12 5.70 1.93
CA GLU A 83 18.04 4.61 2.91
C GLU A 83 19.05 3.48 2.60
N ILE A 84 19.90 3.15 3.57
CA ILE A 84 20.87 2.06 3.47
C ILE A 84 20.14 0.73 3.71
N LEU A 85 19.95 -0.03 2.64
CA LEU A 85 19.31 -1.34 2.69
C LEU A 85 20.16 -2.36 3.46
N GLN A 86 19.66 -2.82 4.60
CA GLN A 86 20.26 -3.94 5.32
C GLN A 86 20.06 -5.26 4.55
N SER A 87 21.04 -6.16 4.65
CA SER A 87 20.97 -7.46 3.94
C SER A 87 19.75 -8.29 4.36
N SER A 88 19.33 -8.23 5.63
CA SER A 88 18.11 -8.87 6.13
C SER A 88 16.85 -8.34 5.43
N PHE A 89 16.77 -7.03 5.21
CA PHE A 89 15.67 -6.39 4.50
C PHE A 89 15.61 -6.79 3.03
N ILE A 90 16.76 -6.89 2.38
CA ILE A 90 16.85 -7.35 0.98
C ILE A 90 16.30 -8.77 0.87
N VAL A 91 16.75 -9.69 1.73
CA VAL A 91 16.27 -11.08 1.75
C VAL A 91 14.76 -11.14 2.01
N GLY A 92 14.26 -10.37 2.98
CA GLY A 92 12.83 -10.28 3.26
C GLY A 92 12.02 -9.74 2.08
N SER A 93 12.52 -8.69 1.42
CA SER A 93 11.89 -8.08 0.26
C SER A 93 11.85 -9.03 -0.93
N VAL A 94 12.93 -9.77 -1.20
CA VAL A 94 12.95 -10.82 -2.23
C VAL A 94 11.90 -11.89 -1.94
N LEU A 95 11.79 -12.35 -0.69
CA LEU A 95 10.78 -13.34 -0.30
C LEU A 95 9.34 -12.82 -0.54
N VAL A 96 9.07 -11.56 -0.19
CA VAL A 96 7.78 -10.91 -0.44
C VAL A 96 7.49 -10.80 -1.94
N LEU A 97 8.48 -10.41 -2.75
CA LEU A 97 8.35 -10.32 -4.21
C LEU A 97 8.04 -11.68 -4.84
N VAL A 98 8.71 -12.74 -4.39
CA VAL A 98 8.39 -14.11 -4.82
C VAL A 98 6.94 -14.45 -4.49
N GLY A 99 6.48 -14.16 -3.28
CA GLY A 99 5.08 -14.38 -2.89
C GLY A 99 4.07 -13.64 -3.77
N ILE A 100 4.34 -12.37 -4.09
CA ILE A 100 3.51 -11.56 -5.00
C ILE A 100 3.43 -12.19 -6.39
N VAL A 101 4.56 -12.64 -6.95
CA VAL A 101 4.60 -13.26 -8.29
C VAL A 101 3.83 -14.57 -8.30
N VAL A 102 3.96 -15.41 -7.26
CA VAL A 102 3.24 -16.68 -7.14
C VAL A 102 1.72 -16.45 -7.09
N VAL A 103 1.24 -15.46 -6.34
CA VAL A 103 -0.19 -15.16 -6.20
C VAL A 103 -0.74 -14.48 -7.45
N SER A 104 -0.01 -13.53 -8.01
CA SER A 104 -0.48 -12.71 -9.14
C SER A 104 -0.34 -13.43 -10.50
N GLY A 105 0.58 -14.39 -10.60
CA GLY A 105 0.92 -15.11 -11.82
C GLY A 105 0.01 -16.28 -12.17
N HIS A 106 -1.09 -16.52 -11.46
CA HIS A 106 -1.93 -17.71 -11.65
C HIS A 106 -2.50 -17.83 -13.09
N ASP A 107 -2.84 -16.70 -13.74
CA ASP A 107 -3.25 -16.68 -15.15
C ASP A 107 -2.10 -17.04 -16.12
N LEU A 108 -0.88 -16.59 -15.82
CA LEU A 108 0.32 -16.91 -16.59
C LEU A 108 0.72 -18.39 -16.42
N PHE A 109 0.58 -18.92 -15.20
CA PHE A 109 0.83 -20.33 -14.89
C PHE A 109 -0.16 -21.25 -15.63
N ARG A 110 -1.44 -20.88 -15.70
CA ARG A 110 -2.45 -21.63 -16.47
C ARG A 110 -2.11 -21.68 -17.96
N LEU A 111 -1.68 -20.56 -18.54
CA LEU A 111 -1.27 -20.49 -19.95
C LEU A 111 0.03 -21.24 -20.25
N ARG A 112 0.95 -21.34 -19.28
CA ARG A 112 2.19 -22.12 -19.41
C ARG A 112 1.91 -23.63 -19.34
N MET A 113 1.07 -24.05 -18.39
CA MET A 113 0.66 -25.44 -18.23
C MET A 113 -0.13 -25.95 -19.44
N ALA A 114 -1.03 -25.13 -20.01
CA ALA A 114 -1.78 -25.51 -21.22
C ALA A 114 -0.89 -25.70 -22.46
N ARG A 115 0.28 -25.07 -22.51
CA ARG A 115 1.27 -25.27 -23.59
C ARG A 115 2.05 -26.56 -23.41
N LEU A 116 2.47 -26.89 -22.18
CA LEU A 116 3.26 -28.10 -21.88
C LEU A 116 2.47 -29.41 -21.99
N VAL A 117 1.13 -29.37 -21.95
CA VAL A 117 0.26 -30.55 -22.11
C VAL A 117 -0.06 -30.83 -23.59
N LYS A 118 0.19 -29.87 -24.48
CA LYS A 118 -0.10 -29.99 -25.91
C LYS A 118 1.09 -30.51 -26.73
N ASP A 119 2.28 -30.60 -26.13
CA ASP A 119 3.49 -31.22 -26.67
C ASP A 119 3.64 -32.66 -26.15
#